data_AF-A0A1F6EBU0-F1
#
_entry.id   AF-A0A1F6EBU0-F1
#
_cell.length_a   1.000
_cell.length_b   1.000
_cell.length_c   1.000
_cell.angle_alpha   90.00
_cell.angle_beta   90.00
_cell.angle_gamma   90.00
#
_symmetry.space_group_name_H-M   'P 1'
#
loop_
_entity.id
_entity.type
_entity.pdbx_description
1 polymer ?
#
loop_
_entity_poly.entity_id
_entity_poly.type
_entity_poly.pdbx_seq_one_letter_code
_entity_poly.pdbx_strand_id
1 'polypeptide(L)'
;MTNEEARALFSGRFIGPDELRALASPFSFDSLEAPTIPFSDEALRKNTGTHILIFTPRTNFGSPITLNALRDLFGVDPAVSEPCMYNQDWYVKEDFAAKQSLDGGWHLIRKDVLEEARAKRPDEIESSLRGNESFPAAVTCAFAFFAYWYMTGGEKLWKHDFVWCSDRDHNNDRIYVGRYEDPTGVNKNGFNIHRHLALRPAYSAAPEVVS
;
A
#
# COMPACT_ATOMS: atom_id res chain seq x y z
N MET A 1 0.28 7.99 23.83
CA MET A 1 1.63 7.42 23.61
C MET A 1 2.55 8.42 22.90
N THR A 2 3.82 8.52 23.30
CA THR A 2 4.87 9.24 22.56
C THR A 2 5.42 8.40 21.39
N ASN A 3 6.18 9.01 20.48
CA ASN A 3 6.83 8.27 19.38
C ASN A 3 7.83 7.22 19.91
N GLU A 4 8.58 7.54 20.96
CA GLU A 4 9.56 6.62 21.57
C GLU A 4 8.88 5.40 22.20
N GLU A 5 7.76 5.62 22.91
CA GLU A 5 6.96 4.54 23.48
C GLU A 5 6.36 3.65 22.40
N ALA A 6 5.81 4.25 21.33
CA ALA A 6 5.23 3.52 20.21
C ALA A 6 6.29 2.72 19.44
N ARG A 7 7.49 3.29 19.26
CA ARG A 7 8.65 2.63 18.68
C ARG A 7 9.05 1.39 19.46
N ALA A 8 9.17 1.51 20.79
CA ALA A 8 9.47 0.38 21.67
C ALA A 8 8.37 -0.69 21.61
N LEU A 9 7.10 -0.27 21.56
CA LEU A 9 5.94 -1.16 21.54
C LEU A 9 5.83 -1.98 20.25
N PHE A 10 6.13 -1.39 19.08
CA PHE A 10 5.96 -2.05 17.77
C PHE A 10 7.19 -2.82 17.27
N SER A 11 8.35 -2.69 17.93
CA SER A 11 9.58 -3.49 17.73
C SER A 11 9.78 -4.06 16.32
N GLY A 12 10.40 -3.28 15.42
CA GLY A 12 10.63 -3.66 14.03
C GLY A 12 9.40 -3.53 13.11
N ARG A 13 8.24 -3.14 13.64
CA ARG A 13 7.02 -2.77 12.89
C ARG A 13 6.64 -1.30 13.10
N PHE A 14 7.63 -0.47 13.41
CA PHE A 14 7.47 0.98 13.57
C PHE A 14 8.32 1.67 12.51
N ILE A 15 7.72 2.58 11.75
CA ILE A 15 8.41 3.42 10.77
C ILE A 15 8.02 4.87 11.07
N GLY A 16 8.81 5.54 11.92
CA GLY A 16 8.63 6.94 12.26
C GLY A 16 9.62 7.85 11.54
N PRO A 17 9.63 9.16 11.88
CA PRO A 17 10.61 10.12 11.37
C PRO A 17 12.07 9.65 11.44
N ASP A 18 12.48 9.01 12.53
CA ASP A 18 13.87 8.60 12.69
C ASP A 18 14.23 7.39 11.82
N GLU A 19 13.32 6.41 11.70
CA GLU A 19 13.49 5.28 10.77
C GLU A 19 13.55 5.77 9.34
N LEU A 20 12.64 6.65 8.94
CA LEU A 20 12.60 7.23 7.60
C LEU A 20 13.88 8.00 7.28
N ARG A 21 14.40 8.78 8.24
CA ARG A 21 15.67 9.50 8.08
C ARG A 21 16.85 8.53 7.89
N ALA A 22 16.78 7.35 8.49
CA ALA A 22 17.84 6.34 8.39
C ALA A 22 17.82 5.53 7.08
N LEU A 23 16.72 5.51 6.32
CA LEU A 23 16.62 4.74 5.08
C LEU A 23 17.58 5.21 3.97
N ALA A 24 18.03 6.48 4.02
CA ALA A 24 18.85 7.12 2.99
C ALA A 24 18.26 6.95 1.56
N SER A 25 19.10 7.08 0.53
CA SER A 25 18.67 6.93 -0.87
C SER A 25 17.96 5.59 -1.10
N PRO A 26 16.77 5.56 -1.75
CA PRO A 26 16.22 6.60 -2.62
C PRO A 26 15.30 7.63 -1.93
N PHE A 27 15.21 7.62 -0.60
CA PHE A 27 14.42 8.59 0.14
C PHE A 27 15.23 9.82 0.55
N SER A 28 14.64 11.00 0.40
CA SER A 28 15.14 12.28 0.87
C SER A 28 13.97 13.17 1.25
N PHE A 29 13.64 13.17 2.53
CA PHE A 29 12.51 13.91 3.07
C PHE A 29 12.94 15.31 3.51
N ASP A 30 12.27 16.36 3.02
CA ASP A 30 12.61 17.75 3.35
C ASP A 30 12.24 18.08 4.81
N SER A 31 11.11 17.56 5.26
CA SER A 31 10.65 17.65 6.64
C SER A 31 9.98 16.34 7.07
N LEU A 32 10.29 15.91 8.29
CA LEU A 32 9.70 14.76 8.96
C LEU A 32 9.03 15.17 10.27
N GLU A 33 8.33 16.31 10.25
CA GLU A 33 7.49 16.76 11.36
C GLU A 33 6.21 15.92 11.43
N ALA A 34 6.30 14.77 12.11
CA ALA A 34 5.13 13.93 12.32
C ALA A 34 4.17 14.57 13.35
N PRO A 35 2.85 14.56 13.10
CA PRO A 35 1.86 14.93 14.11
C PRO A 35 1.89 13.92 15.26
N THR A 36 1.18 14.22 16.34
CA THR A 36 0.97 13.24 17.42
C THR A 36 0.26 12.01 16.87
N ILE A 37 0.68 10.81 17.32
CA ILE A 37 0.03 9.55 16.96
C ILE A 37 -1.45 9.61 17.37
N PRO A 38 -2.41 9.47 16.43
CA PRO A 38 -3.83 9.70 16.69
C PRO A 38 -4.55 8.48 17.27
N PHE A 39 -3.85 7.37 17.50
CA PHE A 39 -4.42 6.13 18.01
C PHE A 39 -4.34 6.07 19.53
N SER A 40 -5.39 5.52 20.16
CA SER A 40 -5.37 5.28 21.61
C SER A 40 -4.33 4.22 21.98
N ASP A 41 -3.81 4.31 23.20
CA ASP A 41 -2.86 3.32 23.72
C ASP A 41 -3.43 1.89 23.69
N GLU A 42 -4.74 1.73 23.94
CA GLU A 42 -5.43 0.44 23.82
C GLU A 42 -5.41 -0.08 22.37
N ALA A 43 -5.74 0.77 21.40
CA ALA A 43 -5.74 0.41 19.99
C ALA A 43 -4.32 0.02 19.52
N LEU A 44 -3.30 0.76 19.95
CA LEU A 44 -1.90 0.45 19.63
C LEU A 44 -1.49 -0.92 20.21
N ARG A 45 -1.72 -1.14 21.51
CA ARG A 45 -1.35 -2.40 22.20
C ARG A 45 -2.06 -3.62 21.63
N LYS A 46 -3.32 -3.48 21.22
CA LYS A 46 -4.11 -4.57 20.62
C LYS A 46 -3.56 -5.02 19.26
N ASN A 47 -2.85 -4.15 18.54
CA ASN A 47 -2.52 -4.35 17.13
C ASN A 47 -1.02 -4.58 16.87
N THR A 48 -0.16 -4.54 17.89
CA THR A 48 1.30 -4.68 17.76
C THR A 48 1.78 -5.95 17.07
N GLY A 49 1.04 -7.06 17.21
CA GLY A 49 1.41 -8.34 16.63
C GLY A 49 1.13 -8.47 15.13
N THR A 50 0.21 -7.65 14.60
CA THR A 50 -0.36 -7.83 13.25
C THR A 50 -0.25 -6.60 12.37
N HIS A 51 0.03 -5.42 12.95
CA HIS A 51 0.08 -4.16 12.22
C HIS A 51 1.48 -3.54 12.25
N ILE A 52 1.72 -2.69 11.27
CA ILE A 52 2.82 -1.73 11.22
C ILE A 52 2.25 -0.36 11.53
N LEU A 53 2.92 0.37 12.42
CA LEU A 53 2.67 1.78 12.64
C LEU A 53 3.66 2.58 11.79
N ILE A 54 3.15 3.31 10.81
CA ILE A 54 3.97 4.05 9.84
C ILE A 54 3.53 5.50 9.74
N PHE A 55 4.51 6.41 9.79
CA PHE A 55 4.35 7.80 9.41
C PHE A 55 4.58 7.94 7.90
N THR A 56 3.68 8.64 7.21
CA THR A 56 3.79 8.88 5.77
C THR A 56 4.05 10.36 5.49
N PRO A 57 5.28 10.76 5.09
CA PRO A 57 5.61 12.16 4.81
C PRO A 57 4.90 12.65 3.55
N ARG A 58 4.70 13.97 3.43
CA ARG A 58 4.01 14.56 2.28
C ARG A 58 4.87 14.61 1.02
N THR A 59 6.17 14.86 1.18
CA THR A 59 7.09 15.12 0.07
C THR A 59 8.35 14.25 0.13
N ASN A 60 8.89 13.95 -1.04
CA ASN A 60 10.22 13.37 -1.25
C ASN A 60 10.93 14.24 -2.30
N PHE A 61 12.12 14.75 -2.00
CA PHE A 61 12.83 15.75 -2.82
C PHE A 61 11.93 16.94 -3.24
N GLY A 62 11.21 17.55 -2.29
CA GLY A 62 10.32 18.68 -2.54
C GLY A 62 9.03 18.36 -3.29
N SER A 63 8.83 17.12 -3.74
CA SER A 63 7.71 16.75 -4.60
C SER A 63 6.70 15.86 -3.85
N PRO A 64 5.38 16.00 -4.11
CA PRO A 64 4.37 15.13 -3.52
C PRO A 64 4.62 13.65 -3.81
N ILE A 65 4.46 12.80 -2.80
CA ILE A 65 4.63 11.35 -2.97
C ILE A 65 3.30 10.75 -3.46
N THR A 66 3.23 10.46 -4.75
CA THR A 66 2.10 9.78 -5.43
C THR A 66 2.52 8.37 -5.89
N LEU A 67 1.58 7.54 -6.35
CA LEU A 67 1.95 6.23 -6.93
C LEU A 67 2.85 6.37 -8.16
N ASN A 68 2.59 7.39 -8.99
CA ASN A 68 3.45 7.66 -10.14
C ASN A 68 4.84 8.12 -9.69
N ALA A 69 4.94 8.97 -8.66
CA ALA A 69 6.25 9.38 -8.13
C ALA A 69 7.04 8.17 -7.56
N LEU A 70 6.36 7.24 -6.87
CA LEU A 70 6.98 6.00 -6.38
C LEU A 70 7.42 5.10 -7.54
N ARG A 71 6.60 4.97 -8.59
CA ARG A 71 6.96 4.23 -9.81
C ARG A 71 8.21 4.82 -10.47
N ASP A 72 8.29 6.14 -10.60
CA ASP A 72 9.44 6.82 -11.21
C ASP A 72 10.69 6.66 -10.34
N LEU A 73 10.53 6.65 -9.01
CA LEU A 73 11.61 6.49 -8.06
C LEU A 73 12.21 5.08 -8.04
N PHE A 74 11.36 4.05 -8.02
CA PHE A 74 11.78 2.65 -7.86
C PHE A 74 11.90 1.87 -9.18
N GLY A 75 11.35 2.41 -10.27
CA GLY A 75 11.31 1.76 -11.57
C GLY A 75 10.29 0.62 -11.64
N VAL A 76 10.32 -0.10 -12.77
CA VAL A 76 9.36 -1.18 -13.10
C VAL A 76 10.01 -2.47 -13.59
N ASP A 77 11.34 -2.51 -13.67
CA ASP A 77 12.07 -3.71 -14.11
C ASP A 77 12.90 -4.27 -12.94
N PRO A 78 12.53 -5.43 -12.39
CA PRO A 78 13.27 -6.05 -11.29
C PRO A 78 14.68 -6.50 -11.70
N ALA A 79 14.98 -6.61 -13.01
CA ALA A 79 16.34 -6.87 -13.47
C ALA A 79 17.26 -5.62 -13.35
N VAL A 80 16.68 -4.43 -13.18
CA VAL A 80 17.39 -3.15 -13.08
C VAL A 80 17.45 -2.65 -11.64
N SER A 81 16.33 -2.73 -10.91
CA SER A 81 16.22 -2.25 -9.53
C SER A 81 15.24 -3.14 -8.74
N GLU A 82 15.64 -3.56 -7.55
CA GLU A 82 14.73 -4.14 -6.56
C GLU A 82 14.86 -3.40 -5.22
N PRO A 83 13.75 -3.02 -4.58
CA PRO A 83 12.36 -3.26 -4.98
C PRO A 83 11.91 -2.34 -6.13
N CYS A 84 10.83 -2.71 -6.83
CA CYS A 84 10.25 -1.95 -7.94
C CYS A 84 8.72 -2.09 -8.01
N MET A 85 8.07 -1.25 -8.82
CA MET A 85 6.66 -1.44 -9.18
C MET A 85 6.52 -2.53 -10.25
N TYR A 86 5.35 -3.15 -10.36
CA TYR A 86 5.06 -4.03 -11.49
C TYR A 86 4.82 -3.21 -12.76
N ASN A 87 5.28 -3.71 -13.91
CA ASN A 87 5.22 -2.95 -15.17
C ASN A 87 3.81 -2.92 -15.77
N GLN A 88 3.00 -1.95 -15.34
CA GLN A 88 1.64 -1.69 -15.80
C GLN A 88 1.44 -0.20 -16.08
N ASP A 89 0.87 0.18 -17.21
CA ASP A 89 0.66 1.59 -17.58
C ASP A 89 -0.81 2.05 -17.44
N TRP A 90 -1.74 1.12 -17.26
CA TRP A 90 -3.18 1.38 -17.26
C TRP A 90 -3.63 2.46 -16.25
N TYR A 91 -2.94 2.56 -15.11
CA TYR A 91 -3.31 3.47 -14.03
C TYR A 91 -2.61 4.83 -14.09
N VAL A 92 -1.60 5.02 -14.95
CA VAL A 92 -0.69 6.18 -14.88
C VAL A 92 -1.42 7.52 -15.04
N LYS A 93 -2.56 7.53 -15.74
CA LYS A 93 -3.39 8.73 -15.93
C LYS A 93 -4.56 8.84 -14.95
N GLU A 94 -4.74 7.86 -14.06
CA GLU A 94 -5.82 7.85 -13.08
C GLU A 94 -5.52 8.81 -11.92
N ASP A 95 -6.55 9.48 -11.42
CA ASP A 95 -6.42 10.49 -10.38
C ASP A 95 -5.85 9.92 -9.07
N PHE A 96 -6.23 8.69 -8.70
CA PHE A 96 -5.71 8.02 -7.51
C PHE A 96 -4.19 7.75 -7.59
N ALA A 97 -3.63 7.68 -8.80
CA ALA A 97 -2.21 7.41 -9.01
C ALA A 97 -1.39 8.67 -9.28
N ALA A 98 -1.95 9.62 -10.03
CA ALA A 98 -1.26 10.81 -10.48
C ALA A 98 -1.41 12.01 -9.53
N LYS A 99 -2.55 12.12 -8.82
CA LYS A 99 -2.91 13.32 -8.05
C LYS A 99 -2.96 13.06 -6.55
N GLN A 100 -3.44 11.89 -6.13
CA GLN A 100 -3.50 11.55 -4.71
C GLN A 100 -2.09 11.30 -4.17
N SER A 101 -1.79 11.97 -3.06
CA SER A 101 -0.48 11.92 -2.40
C SER A 101 -0.59 11.50 -0.94
N LEU A 102 0.54 11.16 -0.35
CA LEU A 102 0.63 10.87 1.09
C LEU A 102 0.17 12.07 1.93
N ASP A 103 -0.53 11.76 3.01
CA ASP A 103 -1.31 12.73 3.78
C ASP A 103 -0.55 13.40 4.93
N GLY A 104 0.74 13.08 5.14
CA GLY A 104 1.50 13.61 6.27
C GLY A 104 1.06 13.04 7.62
N GLY A 105 0.38 11.90 7.65
CA GLY A 105 -0.22 11.32 8.85
C GLY A 105 0.41 10.01 9.31
N TRP A 106 -0.12 9.51 10.44
CA TRP A 106 0.18 8.17 10.94
C TRP A 106 -0.88 7.18 10.48
N HIS A 107 -0.42 6.01 10.04
CA HIS A 107 -1.25 4.90 9.59
C HIS A 107 -0.92 3.65 10.40
N LEU A 108 -1.96 2.93 10.83
CA LEU A 108 -1.84 1.64 11.49
C LEU A 108 -2.36 0.57 10.53
N ILE A 109 -1.46 -0.06 9.78
CA ILE A 109 -1.80 -0.91 8.64
C ILE A 109 -1.47 -2.36 8.97
N ARG A 110 -2.39 -3.29 8.67
CA ARG A 110 -2.11 -4.72 8.82
C ARG A 110 -0.96 -5.16 7.92
N LYS A 111 0.06 -5.78 8.52
CA LYS A 111 1.14 -6.48 7.83
C LYS A 111 0.62 -7.79 7.23
N ASP A 112 -0.19 -8.52 7.99
CA ASP A 112 -0.77 -9.80 7.59
C ASP A 112 -2.18 -9.63 7.05
N VAL A 113 -2.50 -10.32 5.95
CA VAL A 113 -3.85 -10.31 5.38
C VAL A 113 -4.86 -11.01 6.29
N LEU A 114 -6.14 -10.69 6.09
CA LEU A 114 -7.25 -11.37 6.75
C LEU A 114 -7.57 -12.65 5.97
N GLU A 115 -7.32 -13.81 6.58
CA GLU A 115 -7.59 -15.11 5.97
C GLU A 115 -9.08 -15.27 5.65
N GLU A 116 -9.95 -14.80 6.54
CA GLU A 116 -11.40 -14.78 6.37
C GLU A 116 -11.89 -13.82 5.27
N ALA A 117 -11.03 -12.93 4.76
CA ALA A 117 -11.36 -12.00 3.67
C ALA A 117 -10.97 -12.54 2.28
N ARG A 118 -10.28 -13.69 2.22
CA ARG A 118 -9.86 -14.29 0.95
C ARG A 118 -11.06 -14.60 0.05
N ALA A 119 -10.90 -14.30 -1.24
CA ALA A 119 -11.90 -14.52 -2.28
C ALA A 119 -13.27 -13.82 -2.02
N LYS A 120 -13.30 -12.80 -1.16
CA LYS A 120 -14.49 -11.96 -0.93
C LYS A 120 -14.39 -10.64 -1.65
N ARG A 121 -15.56 -10.12 -2.00
CA ARG A 121 -15.69 -8.79 -2.60
C ARG A 121 -15.42 -7.70 -1.55
N PRO A 122 -14.96 -6.51 -1.97
CA PRO A 122 -14.65 -5.41 -1.06
C PRO A 122 -15.88 -4.97 -0.25
N ASP A 123 -17.08 -4.99 -0.83
CA ASP A 123 -18.34 -4.62 -0.16
C ASP A 123 -18.72 -5.59 0.98
N GLU A 124 -18.47 -6.89 0.78
CA GLU A 124 -18.67 -7.90 1.83
C GLU A 124 -17.68 -7.70 2.98
N ILE A 125 -16.43 -7.37 2.68
CA ILE A 125 -15.38 -7.14 3.68
C ILE A 125 -15.65 -5.86 4.47
N GLU A 126 -15.98 -4.75 3.80
CA GLU A 126 -16.31 -3.46 4.44
C GLU A 126 -17.41 -3.63 5.50
N SER A 127 -18.41 -4.48 5.24
CA SER A 127 -19.48 -4.77 6.20
C SER A 127 -19.02 -5.52 7.46
N SER A 128 -17.87 -6.19 7.40
CA SER A 128 -17.27 -6.96 8.50
C SER A 128 -16.17 -6.20 9.26
N LEU A 129 -15.71 -5.06 8.71
CA LEU A 129 -14.72 -4.21 9.37
C LEU A 129 -15.33 -3.57 10.63
N ARG A 130 -14.49 -3.36 11.64
CA ARG A 130 -14.92 -2.64 12.83
C ARG A 130 -15.14 -1.16 12.49
N GLY A 131 -15.97 -0.46 13.26
CA GLY A 131 -16.36 0.94 12.94
C GLY A 131 -15.20 1.96 12.88
N ASN A 132 -13.99 1.58 13.28
CA ASN A 132 -12.77 2.38 13.18
C ASN A 132 -11.73 1.82 12.19
N GLU A 133 -12.09 0.81 11.40
CA GLU A 133 -11.25 0.18 10.38
C GLU A 133 -11.75 0.54 8.98
N SER A 134 -10.84 0.77 8.05
CA SER A 134 -11.14 1.04 6.65
C SER A 134 -10.00 0.54 5.77
N PHE A 135 -10.25 0.40 4.47
CA PHE A 135 -9.15 0.14 3.55
C PHE A 135 -8.18 1.32 3.48
N PRO A 136 -6.86 1.07 3.43
CA PRO A 136 -5.86 2.12 3.24
C PRO A 136 -5.87 2.64 1.80
N ALA A 137 -5.32 3.83 1.58
CA ALA A 137 -5.04 4.30 0.23
C ALA A 137 -3.93 3.48 -0.45
N ALA A 138 -4.01 3.32 -1.76
CA ALA A 138 -3.05 2.57 -2.57
C ALA A 138 -1.64 3.19 -2.48
N VAL A 139 -1.53 4.52 -2.50
CA VAL A 139 -0.26 5.23 -2.30
C VAL A 139 0.34 4.97 -0.92
N THR A 140 -0.49 4.91 0.12
CA THR A 140 -0.07 4.56 1.49
C THR A 140 0.46 3.14 1.56
N CYS A 141 -0.24 2.17 0.94
CA CYS A 141 0.24 0.79 0.85
C CYS A 141 1.56 0.66 0.11
N ALA A 142 1.70 1.31 -1.05
CA ALA A 142 2.93 1.28 -1.83
C ALA A 142 4.09 1.87 -1.04
N PHE A 143 3.91 3.06 -0.44
CA PHE A 143 4.94 3.67 0.40
C PHE A 143 5.31 2.78 1.59
N ALA A 144 4.31 2.19 2.27
CA ALA A 144 4.55 1.27 3.38
C ALA A 144 5.36 0.05 2.95
N PHE A 145 5.07 -0.54 1.79
CA PHE A 145 5.86 -1.64 1.22
C PHE A 145 7.32 -1.24 1.02
N PHE A 146 7.58 -0.12 0.34
CA PHE A 146 8.95 0.31 0.06
C PHE A 146 9.71 0.70 1.33
N ALA A 147 9.12 1.51 2.21
CA ALA A 147 9.75 1.90 3.46
C ALA A 147 10.07 0.68 4.34
N TYR A 148 9.15 -0.28 4.42
CA TYR A 148 9.33 -1.52 5.17
C TYR A 148 10.43 -2.41 4.56
N TRP A 149 10.49 -2.53 3.24
CA TRP A 149 11.56 -3.26 2.55
C TRP A 149 12.93 -2.73 2.94
N TYR A 150 13.15 -1.40 2.83
CA TYR A 150 14.45 -0.80 3.14
C TYR A 150 14.78 -0.89 4.64
N MET A 151 13.79 -0.68 5.51
CA MET A 151 13.99 -0.80 6.96
C MET A 151 14.44 -2.21 7.38
N THR A 152 13.89 -3.25 6.74
CA THR A 152 14.13 -4.65 7.10
C THR A 152 15.24 -5.33 6.30
N GLY A 153 15.77 -4.66 5.27
CA GLY A 153 16.76 -5.27 4.37
C GLY A 153 16.16 -6.29 3.39
N GLY A 154 14.88 -6.14 3.03
CA GLY A 154 14.26 -6.92 1.95
C GLY A 154 13.03 -7.76 2.33
N GLU A 155 12.44 -7.56 3.51
CA GLU A 155 11.18 -8.21 3.85
C GLU A 155 10.03 -7.59 3.05
N LYS A 156 9.16 -8.45 2.50
CA LYS A 156 8.11 -8.08 1.55
C LYS A 156 6.74 -8.06 2.23
N LEU A 157 6.09 -6.90 2.29
CA LEU A 157 4.68 -6.83 2.68
C LEU A 157 3.79 -7.41 1.58
N TRP A 158 2.77 -8.17 1.98
CA TRP A 158 1.78 -8.80 1.09
C TRP A 158 2.43 -9.52 -0.10
N LYS A 159 3.51 -10.24 0.19
CA LYS A 159 4.40 -10.89 -0.77
C LYS A 159 3.66 -11.63 -1.89
N HIS A 160 2.60 -12.36 -1.55
CA HIS A 160 1.81 -13.18 -2.48
C HIS A 160 0.34 -12.75 -2.54
N ASP A 161 -0.03 -11.69 -1.84
CA ASP A 161 -1.42 -11.32 -1.59
C ASP A 161 -1.73 -9.94 -2.13
N PHE A 162 -2.95 -9.80 -2.66
CA PHE A 162 -3.53 -8.50 -2.94
C PHE A 162 -4.31 -7.98 -1.73
N VAL A 163 -4.17 -6.70 -1.44
CA VAL A 163 -4.92 -6.00 -0.40
C VAL A 163 -5.80 -4.91 -1.02
N TRP A 164 -7.04 -4.83 -0.56
CA TRP A 164 -8.00 -3.83 -1.00
C TRP A 164 -7.60 -2.43 -0.54
N CYS A 165 -7.85 -1.44 -1.41
CA CYS A 165 -7.59 -0.04 -1.12
C CYS A 165 -8.87 0.79 -1.13
N SER A 166 -8.85 1.96 -0.47
CA SER A 166 -9.99 2.90 -0.49
C SER A 166 -10.24 3.54 -1.85
N ASP A 167 -9.26 3.47 -2.74
CA ASP A 167 -9.27 4.15 -4.04
C ASP A 167 -10.21 3.49 -5.05
N ARG A 168 -10.57 4.29 -6.06
CA ARG A 168 -11.33 3.88 -7.24
C ARG A 168 -10.74 4.56 -8.47
N ASP A 169 -10.83 3.90 -9.62
CA ASP A 169 -10.49 4.52 -10.90
C ASP A 169 -11.63 5.43 -11.42
N HIS A 170 -11.45 6.08 -12.58
CA HIS A 170 -12.48 6.91 -13.23
C HIS A 170 -13.79 6.16 -13.50
N ASN A 171 -13.71 4.85 -13.54
CA ASN A 171 -14.77 3.91 -13.79
C ASN A 171 -15.48 3.50 -12.48
N ASN A 172 -15.04 4.01 -11.33
CA ASN A 172 -15.53 3.64 -10.00
C ASN A 172 -15.20 2.18 -9.62
N ASP A 173 -14.29 1.52 -10.37
CA ASP A 173 -13.81 0.17 -10.06
C ASP A 173 -12.83 0.24 -8.88
N ARG A 174 -12.97 -0.70 -7.93
CA ARG A 174 -12.20 -0.70 -6.67
C ARG A 174 -10.75 -1.11 -6.92
N ILE A 175 -9.80 -0.40 -6.33
CA ILE A 175 -8.36 -0.68 -6.46
C ILE A 175 -7.89 -1.69 -5.42
N TYR A 176 -6.91 -2.52 -5.80
CA TYR A 176 -6.16 -3.37 -4.89
C TYR A 176 -4.69 -3.46 -5.32
N VAL A 177 -3.80 -3.64 -4.34
CA VAL A 177 -2.34 -3.61 -4.54
C VAL A 177 -1.62 -4.74 -3.80
N GLY A 178 -0.34 -4.97 -4.09
CA GLY A 178 0.48 -5.97 -3.40
C GLY A 178 1.02 -7.03 -4.36
N ARG A 179 0.96 -8.31 -3.96
CA ARG A 179 1.41 -9.49 -4.71
C ARG A 179 2.74 -9.23 -5.44
N TYR A 180 3.77 -8.92 -4.65
CA TYR A 180 5.09 -8.58 -5.18
C TYR A 180 5.73 -9.74 -5.95
N GLU A 181 5.56 -10.97 -5.45
CA GLU A 181 6.03 -12.20 -6.11
C GLU A 181 4.83 -13.01 -6.60
N ASP A 182 4.88 -13.45 -7.86
CA ASP A 182 3.94 -14.40 -8.42
C ASP A 182 4.29 -15.83 -7.95
N PRO A 183 3.41 -16.51 -7.19
CA PRO A 183 3.66 -17.88 -6.75
C PRO A 183 3.84 -18.89 -7.89
N THR A 184 3.34 -18.58 -9.09
CA THR A 184 3.46 -19.43 -10.29
C THR A 184 4.71 -19.15 -11.11
N GLY A 185 5.43 -18.06 -10.83
CA GLY A 185 6.62 -17.64 -11.57
C GLY A 185 6.36 -17.16 -12.99
N VAL A 186 5.11 -17.01 -13.41
CA VAL A 186 4.75 -16.53 -14.76
C VAL A 186 5.05 -15.03 -14.89
N ASN A 187 4.65 -14.24 -13.89
CA ASN A 187 4.92 -12.81 -13.87
C ASN A 187 6.23 -12.48 -13.15
N LYS A 188 6.91 -11.42 -13.61
CA LYS A 188 8.09 -10.88 -12.93
C LYS A 188 7.72 -10.27 -11.56
N ASN A 189 8.71 -10.12 -10.69
CA ASN A 189 8.56 -9.39 -9.44
C ASN A 189 8.14 -7.93 -9.66
N GLY A 190 7.40 -7.38 -8.70
CA GLY A 190 7.06 -5.96 -8.67
C GLY A 190 5.80 -5.69 -7.87
N PHE A 191 5.75 -4.56 -7.17
CA PHE A 191 4.57 -4.16 -6.41
C PHE A 191 3.43 -3.83 -7.37
N ASN A 192 2.36 -4.62 -7.29
CA ASN A 192 1.37 -4.71 -8.36
C ASN A 192 0.13 -3.86 -8.04
N ILE A 193 -0.48 -3.27 -9.07
CA ILE A 193 -1.70 -2.47 -8.95
C ILE A 193 -2.74 -3.00 -9.94
N HIS A 194 -3.90 -3.36 -9.42
CA HIS A 194 -5.03 -3.84 -10.22
C HIS A 194 -6.34 -3.20 -9.77
N ARG A 195 -7.38 -3.45 -10.57
CA ARG A 195 -8.75 -3.02 -10.31
C ARG A 195 -9.71 -4.19 -10.36
N HIS A 196 -10.77 -4.11 -9.57
CA HIS A 196 -11.87 -5.06 -9.59
C HIS A 196 -12.96 -4.49 -10.48
N LEU A 197 -13.09 -5.04 -11.68
CA LEU A 197 -14.06 -4.62 -12.69
C LEU A 197 -15.48 -4.85 -12.18
N ALA A 198 -16.21 -3.77 -11.91
CA ALA A 198 -17.60 -3.87 -11.52
C ALA A 198 -18.44 -4.25 -12.74
N LEU A 199 -19.36 -5.21 -12.59
CA LEU A 199 -20.32 -5.55 -13.62
C LEU A 199 -21.27 -4.36 -13.89
N ARG A 200 -21.42 -4.03 -15.16
CA ARG A 200 -22.27 -2.95 -15.69
C ARG A 200 -23.26 -3.49 -16.72
N PRO A 201 -24.39 -2.79 -16.95
CA PRO A 201 -25.33 -3.15 -18.01
C PRO A 201 -24.74 -3.19 -19.43
N ALA A 202 -23.55 -2.61 -19.64
CA ALA A 202 -22.86 -2.62 -20.93
C ALA A 202 -22.11 -3.94 -21.23
N TYR A 203 -21.97 -4.86 -20.27
CA TYR A 203 -21.42 -6.19 -20.55
C TYR A 203 -22.52 -7.12 -21.06
N SER A 204 -22.25 -7.83 -22.15
CA SER A 204 -23.14 -8.85 -22.72
C SER A 204 -22.32 -9.94 -23.39
N ALA A 205 -22.99 -11.00 -23.86
CA ALA A 205 -22.37 -12.12 -24.56
C ALA A 205 -22.76 -12.13 -26.04
N ALA A 206 -21.79 -12.47 -26.91
CA ALA A 206 -22.01 -12.77 -28.32
C ALA A 206 -21.64 -14.26 -28.54
N PRO A 207 -22.61 -15.20 -28.53
CA PRO A 207 -22.32 -16.62 -28.65
C PRO A 207 -21.88 -17.00 -30.07
N GLU A 208 -20.89 -17.89 -30.18
CA GLU A 208 -20.45 -18.50 -31.44
C GLU A 208 -21.20 -19.82 -31.69
N VAL A 209 -21.45 -20.16 -32.96
CA VAL A 209 -21.95 -21.46 -33.39
C VAL A 209 -20.77 -22.31 -33.85
N VAL A 210 -20.58 -23.47 -33.21
CA VAL A 210 -19.54 -24.45 -33.55
C VAL A 210 -20.15 -25.69 -34.19
N SER A 211 -19.46 -26.28 -35.17
CA SER A 211 -19.84 -27.50 -35.91
C SER A 211 -19.11 -28.74 -35.42
#